data_AF-A0A9D8I9Z5-F1
#
_entry.id   AF-A0A9D8I9Z5-F1
#
_cell.length_a   1.000
_cell.length_b   1.000
_cell.length_c   1.000
_cell.angle_alpha   90.00
_cell.angle_beta   90.00
_cell.angle_gamma   90.00
#
_symmetry.space_group_name_H-M   'P 1'
#
loop_
_entity.id
_entity.type
_entity.pdbx_description
1 polymer ?
#
loop_
_entity_poly.entity_id
_entity_poly.type
_entity_poly.pdbx_seq_one_letter_code
_entity_poly.pdbx_strand_id
1 'polypeptide(L)'
;MPAHSKNQHVLATLRRGLALGQKELAALVGRSKTAIQRIELGSLLLGEELARRIAQETGVDLRWLLAGHYESEPIGAHGRRLTREDFDRHRMWRSQRVATDAEMGRFERWSKGCSVGLAGQRTPYHATMAERRERLVAVLGVSWTLDVTRNGKPVDLPSNMDCKAIARRLAKEEDKLFRRAQAVEVLARADRLVRSALEHKDCDLILWRLEKQLNELGKNHGLCVDKQLRTNGL
;
A
#
# COMPACT_ATOMS: atom_id res chain seq x y z
N MET A 1 -25.47 -29.93 19.19
CA MET A 1 -25.64 -28.54 18.69
C MET A 1 -26.98 -28.49 17.99
N PRO A 2 -27.97 -27.70 18.48
CA PRO A 2 -29.27 -27.58 17.84
C PRO A 2 -29.12 -27.01 16.43
N ALA A 3 -29.90 -27.52 15.47
CA ALA A 3 -29.90 -26.99 14.11
C ALA A 3 -30.50 -25.58 14.12
N HIS A 4 -29.69 -24.58 13.73
CA HIS A 4 -30.18 -23.21 13.58
C HIS A 4 -31.09 -23.11 12.36
N SER A 5 -32.16 -22.31 12.45
CA SER A 5 -32.94 -22.00 11.25
C SER A 5 -32.05 -21.30 10.21
N LYS A 6 -32.38 -21.42 8.92
CA LYS A 6 -31.54 -20.95 7.78
C LYS A 6 -31.09 -19.48 7.86
N ASN A 7 -31.66 -18.67 8.76
CA ASN A 7 -31.38 -17.25 8.93
C ASN A 7 -30.71 -16.88 10.27
N GLN A 8 -30.49 -17.85 11.17
CA GLN A 8 -29.94 -17.63 12.52
C GLN A 8 -28.46 -18.00 12.58
N HIS A 9 -27.65 -17.36 11.74
CA HIS A 9 -26.20 -17.54 11.79
C HIS A 9 -25.49 -16.22 11.52
N VAL A 10 -24.44 -15.93 12.30
CA VAL A 10 -23.66 -14.68 12.23
C VAL A 10 -23.16 -14.38 10.82
N LEU A 11 -22.71 -15.42 10.09
CA LEU A 11 -22.26 -15.31 8.70
C LEU A 11 -23.39 -14.95 7.73
N ALA A 12 -24.61 -15.46 7.96
CA ALA A 12 -25.77 -15.14 7.14
C ALA A 12 -26.24 -13.69 7.39
N THR A 13 -26.13 -13.21 8.64
CA THR A 13 -26.38 -11.80 8.99
C THR A 13 -25.36 -10.88 8.33
N LEU A 14 -24.06 -11.17 8.45
CA LEU A 14 -22.99 -10.42 7.77
C LEU A 14 -23.19 -10.36 6.26
N ARG A 15 -23.43 -11.51 5.64
CA ARG A 15 -23.61 -11.62 4.19
C ARG A 15 -24.78 -10.77 3.70
N ARG A 16 -25.92 -10.80 4.41
CA ARG A 16 -27.10 -9.99 4.08
C ARG A 16 -26.84 -8.49 4.30
N GLY A 17 -26.19 -8.13 5.41
CA GLY A 17 -25.83 -6.73 5.70
C GLY A 17 -24.91 -6.13 4.63
N LEU A 18 -24.03 -6.96 4.04
CA LEU A 18 -23.17 -6.57 2.93
C LEU A 18 -23.80 -6.81 1.54
N ALA A 19 -25.05 -7.25 1.43
CA ALA A 19 -25.69 -7.60 0.15
C ALA A 19 -24.86 -8.56 -0.74
N LEU A 20 -24.18 -9.53 -0.12
CA LEU A 20 -23.37 -10.53 -0.82
C LEU A 20 -24.15 -11.83 -1.07
N GLY A 21 -23.92 -12.47 -2.21
CA GLY A 21 -24.34 -13.84 -2.47
C GLY A 21 -23.46 -14.86 -1.76
N GLN A 22 -23.97 -16.08 -1.48
CA GLN A 22 -23.14 -17.16 -0.92
C GLN A 22 -21.95 -17.51 -1.82
N LYS A 23 -22.14 -17.45 -3.15
CA LYS A 23 -21.09 -17.70 -4.15
C LYS A 23 -19.99 -16.63 -4.08
N GLU A 24 -20.38 -15.37 -3.91
CA GLU A 24 -19.46 -14.24 -3.85
C GLU A 24 -18.63 -14.27 -2.57
N LEU A 25 -19.29 -14.48 -1.42
CA LEU A 25 -18.61 -14.64 -0.14
C LEU A 25 -17.65 -15.84 -0.17
N ALA A 26 -18.06 -16.96 -0.76
CA ALA A 26 -17.23 -18.14 -0.92
C ALA A 26 -15.97 -17.86 -1.76
N ALA A 27 -16.12 -17.16 -2.89
CA ALA A 27 -14.99 -16.75 -3.73
C ALA A 27 -14.05 -15.80 -2.99
N LEU A 28 -14.61 -14.83 -2.24
CA LEU A 28 -13.85 -13.86 -1.46
C LEU A 28 -12.91 -14.54 -0.46
N VAL A 29 -13.38 -15.58 0.24
CA VAL A 29 -12.61 -16.25 1.30
C VAL A 29 -11.93 -17.55 0.85
N GLY A 30 -11.97 -17.86 -0.45
CA GLY A 30 -11.35 -19.07 -1.00
C GLY A 30 -11.96 -20.38 -0.49
N ARG A 31 -13.30 -20.44 -0.39
CA ARG A 31 -14.05 -21.64 0.02
C ARG A 31 -15.11 -22.00 -1.03
N SER A 32 -15.69 -23.19 -0.92
CA SER A 32 -16.81 -23.59 -1.77
C SER A 32 -18.12 -22.97 -1.27
N LYS A 33 -19.07 -22.71 -2.18
CA LYS A 33 -20.43 -22.27 -1.83
C LYS A 33 -21.08 -23.22 -0.81
N THR A 34 -20.92 -24.53 -1.00
CA THR A 34 -21.44 -25.57 -0.11
C THR A 34 -20.85 -25.47 1.29
N ALA A 35 -19.57 -25.12 1.44
CA ALA A 35 -18.96 -24.93 2.75
C ALA A 35 -19.59 -23.73 3.48
N ILE A 36 -19.75 -22.58 2.79
CA ILE A 36 -20.44 -21.42 3.36
C ILE A 36 -21.86 -21.76 3.77
N GLN A 37 -22.61 -22.47 2.92
CA GLN A 37 -23.96 -22.93 3.24
C GLN A 37 -23.99 -23.86 4.46
N ARG A 38 -23.05 -24.81 4.57
CA ARG A 38 -22.97 -25.72 5.73
C ARG A 38 -22.65 -24.98 7.02
N ILE A 39 -21.85 -23.92 6.95
CA ILE A 39 -21.57 -23.02 8.08
C ILE A 39 -22.82 -22.24 8.46
N GLU A 40 -23.51 -21.61 7.49
CA GLU A 40 -24.76 -20.88 7.74
C GLU A 40 -25.87 -21.77 8.35
N LEU A 41 -25.88 -23.07 8.02
CA LEU A 41 -26.80 -24.06 8.59
C LEU A 41 -26.36 -24.61 9.97
N GLY A 42 -25.18 -24.22 10.48
CA GLY A 42 -24.61 -24.76 11.72
C GLY A 42 -24.10 -26.20 11.64
N SER A 43 -24.11 -26.81 10.44
CA SER A 43 -23.61 -28.17 10.20
C SER A 43 -22.07 -28.26 10.09
N LEU A 44 -21.41 -27.11 9.94
CA LEU A 44 -19.96 -26.97 9.92
C LEU A 44 -19.59 -25.78 10.82
N LEU A 45 -18.67 -26.00 11.76
CA LEU A 45 -18.24 -24.95 12.68
C LEU A 45 -17.43 -23.88 11.94
N LEU A 46 -17.65 -22.61 12.30
CA LEU A 46 -16.82 -21.49 11.85
C LEU A 46 -15.50 -21.51 12.63
N GLY A 47 -14.47 -22.15 12.06
CA GLY A 47 -13.14 -22.17 12.67
C GLY A 47 -12.48 -20.79 12.68
N GLU A 48 -11.59 -20.55 13.66
CA GLU A 48 -10.93 -19.26 13.87
C GLU A 48 -10.18 -18.77 12.63
N GLU A 49 -9.47 -19.65 11.94
CA GLU A 49 -8.71 -19.29 10.74
C GLU A 49 -9.63 -18.80 9.60
N LEU A 50 -10.80 -19.44 9.43
CA LEU A 50 -11.78 -18.98 8.45
C LEU A 50 -12.42 -17.66 8.88
N ALA A 51 -12.73 -17.49 10.17
CA ALA A 51 -13.23 -16.22 10.72
C ALA A 51 -12.22 -15.08 10.51
N ARG A 52 -10.93 -15.32 10.76
CA ARG A 52 -9.84 -14.37 10.54
C ARG A 52 -9.76 -13.97 9.07
N ARG A 53 -9.88 -14.94 8.15
CA ARG A 53 -9.90 -14.64 6.71
C ARG A 53 -11.12 -13.81 6.32
N ILE A 54 -12.32 -14.14 6.83
CA ILE A 54 -13.53 -13.33 6.61
C ILE A 54 -13.32 -11.90 7.12
N ALA A 55 -12.80 -11.74 8.34
CA ALA A 55 -12.48 -10.43 8.94
C ALA A 55 -11.51 -9.63 8.07
N GLN A 56 -10.43 -10.25 7.60
CA GLN A 56 -9.45 -9.61 6.73
C GLN A 56 -10.03 -9.18 5.38
N GLU A 57 -10.93 -9.98 4.79
CA GLU A 57 -11.52 -9.70 3.48
C GLU A 57 -12.65 -8.66 3.55
N THR A 58 -13.42 -8.65 4.64
CA THR A 58 -14.65 -7.85 4.76
C THR A 58 -14.52 -6.62 5.66
N GLY A 59 -13.50 -6.57 6.52
CA GLY A 59 -13.34 -5.51 7.51
C GLY A 59 -14.23 -5.67 8.76
N VAL A 60 -14.97 -6.78 8.88
CA VAL A 60 -15.75 -7.10 10.08
C VAL A 60 -14.82 -7.43 11.26
N ASP A 61 -15.24 -7.08 12.47
CA ASP A 61 -14.53 -7.43 13.68
C ASP A 61 -14.49 -8.95 13.90
N LEU A 62 -13.30 -9.46 14.23
CA LEU A 62 -13.07 -10.89 14.43
C LEU A 62 -13.78 -11.42 15.69
N ARG A 63 -13.83 -10.63 16.76
CA ARG A 63 -14.46 -11.05 18.02
C ARG A 63 -15.96 -11.17 17.84
N TRP A 64 -16.57 -10.24 17.10
CA TRP A 64 -17.97 -10.30 16.71
C TRP A 64 -18.31 -11.58 15.92
N LEU A 65 -17.48 -11.95 14.94
CA LEU A 65 -17.66 -13.18 14.17
C LEU A 65 -17.60 -14.45 15.03
N LEU A 66 -16.65 -14.50 15.97
CA LEU A 66 -16.43 -15.67 16.83
C LEU A 66 -17.46 -15.78 17.97
N ALA A 67 -18.01 -14.65 18.41
CA ALA A 67 -19.04 -14.64 19.45
C ALA A 67 -20.37 -15.24 18.97
N GLY A 68 -20.63 -15.28 17.66
CA GLY A 68 -21.80 -15.96 17.09
C GLY A 68 -23.13 -15.23 17.32
N HIS A 69 -23.11 -13.96 17.75
CA HIS A 69 -24.31 -13.17 18.05
C HIS A 69 -25.01 -12.67 16.78
N TYR A 70 -25.82 -13.54 16.17
CA TYR A 70 -26.52 -13.26 14.90
C TYR A 70 -27.63 -12.20 15.00
N GLU A 71 -28.11 -11.90 16.22
CA GLU A 71 -29.15 -10.90 16.50
C GLU A 71 -28.61 -9.47 16.45
N SER A 72 -27.30 -9.31 16.67
CA SER A 72 -26.63 -8.03 16.58
C SER A 72 -26.25 -7.68 15.14
N GLU A 73 -26.22 -6.39 14.82
CA GLU A 73 -25.74 -5.93 13.53
C GLU A 73 -24.22 -6.20 13.39
N PRO A 74 -23.72 -6.42 12.16
CA PRO A 74 -22.29 -6.59 11.93
C PRO A 74 -21.49 -5.39 12.42
N ILE A 75 -20.47 -5.64 13.23
CA ILE A 75 -19.57 -4.61 13.77
C ILE A 75 -18.26 -4.68 12.99
N GLY A 76 -17.79 -3.54 12.46
CA GLY A 76 -16.49 -3.42 11.80
C GLY A 76 -15.33 -3.38 12.81
N ALA A 77 -14.09 -3.49 12.32
CA ALA A 77 -12.89 -3.50 13.16
C ALA A 77 -12.73 -2.28 14.11
N HIS A 78 -13.41 -1.16 13.82
CA HIS A 78 -13.40 0.05 14.64
C HIS A 78 -14.54 0.11 15.68
N GLY A 79 -15.28 -0.98 15.91
CA GLY A 79 -16.38 -1.03 16.88
C GLY A 79 -17.65 -0.31 16.44
N ARG A 80 -17.73 0.16 15.18
CA ARG A 80 -18.92 0.77 14.59
C ARG A 80 -19.68 -0.24 13.74
N ARG A 81 -20.97 0.00 13.50
CA ARG A 81 -21.76 -0.78 12.55
C ARG A 81 -21.06 -0.80 11.19
N LEU A 82 -20.84 -1.99 10.63
CA LEU A 82 -20.25 -2.18 9.33
C LEU A 82 -21.30 -1.93 8.24
N THR A 83 -21.08 -0.91 7.41
CA THR A 83 -21.95 -0.65 6.25
C THR A 83 -21.40 -1.25 4.97
N ARG A 84 -22.20 -1.21 3.89
CA ARG A 84 -21.75 -1.64 2.57
C ARG A 84 -20.62 -0.75 2.04
N GLU A 85 -20.69 0.55 2.29
CA GLU A 85 -19.66 1.52 1.90
C GLU A 85 -18.33 1.26 2.60
N ASP A 86 -18.36 0.87 3.89
CA ASP A 86 -17.15 0.50 4.63
C ASP A 86 -16.50 -0.76 4.03
N PHE A 87 -17.32 -1.75 3.68
CA PHE A 87 -16.84 -2.95 2.99
C PHE A 87 -16.21 -2.63 1.63
N ASP A 88 -16.87 -1.83 0.79
CA ASP A 88 -16.35 -1.48 -0.53
C ASP A 88 -15.05 -0.66 -0.43
N ARG A 89 -14.98 0.27 0.53
CA ARG A 89 -13.77 1.05 0.84
C ARG A 89 -12.62 0.15 1.30
N HIS A 90 -12.89 -0.79 2.21
CA HIS A 90 -11.92 -1.77 2.69
C HIS A 90 -11.38 -2.63 1.54
N ARG A 91 -12.27 -3.06 0.63
CA ARG A 91 -11.92 -3.86 -0.54
C ARG A 91 -11.05 -3.09 -1.54
N MET A 92 -11.37 -1.80 -1.78
CA MET A 92 -10.52 -0.92 -2.59
C MET A 92 -9.11 -0.79 -2.00
N TRP A 93 -9.01 -0.52 -0.71
CA TRP A 93 -7.73 -0.37 -0.01
C TRP A 93 -6.88 -1.66 -0.07
N ARG A 94 -7.54 -2.82 0.11
CA ARG A 94 -6.95 -4.15 -0.07
C ARG A 94 -6.38 -4.36 -1.47
N SER A 95 -7.15 -4.03 -2.51
CA SER A 95 -6.71 -4.21 -3.90
C SER A 95 -5.47 -3.37 -4.21
N GLN A 96 -5.38 -2.14 -3.67
CA GLN A 96 -4.19 -1.30 -3.80
C GLN A 96 -2.97 -1.91 -3.11
N ARG A 97 -3.12 -2.44 -1.89
CA ARG A 97 -2.00 -3.09 -1.18
C ARG A 97 -1.50 -4.36 -1.86
N VAL A 98 -2.40 -5.18 -2.39
CA VAL A 98 -1.99 -6.39 -3.11
C VAL A 98 -1.21 -6.02 -4.38
N ALA A 99 -1.59 -4.93 -5.06
CA ALA A 99 -0.83 -4.43 -6.20
C ALA A 99 0.59 -3.99 -5.78
N THR A 100 0.71 -3.21 -4.70
CA THR A 100 2.02 -2.74 -4.21
C THR A 100 2.89 -3.89 -3.70
N ASP A 101 2.31 -4.85 -2.96
CA ASP A 101 3.06 -5.99 -2.42
C ASP A 101 3.55 -6.92 -3.55
N ALA A 102 2.73 -7.12 -4.59
CA ALA A 102 3.14 -7.87 -5.78
C ALA A 102 4.26 -7.15 -6.55
N GLU A 103 4.20 -5.82 -6.66
CA GLU A 103 5.25 -5.00 -7.26
C GLU A 103 6.56 -5.09 -6.47
N MET A 104 6.48 -4.93 -5.14
CA MET A 104 7.62 -5.08 -4.23
C MET A 104 8.22 -6.50 -4.31
N GLY A 105 7.38 -7.53 -4.33
CA GLY A 105 7.83 -8.92 -4.45
C GLY A 105 8.46 -9.24 -5.82
N ARG A 106 8.01 -8.61 -6.91
CA ARG A 106 8.68 -8.68 -8.22
C ARG A 106 10.05 -8.01 -8.18
N PHE A 107 10.13 -6.84 -7.56
CA PHE A 107 11.38 -6.10 -7.39
C PHE A 107 12.42 -6.88 -6.59
N GLU A 108 12.05 -7.47 -5.44
CA GLU A 108 12.98 -8.29 -4.66
C GLU A 108 13.49 -9.52 -5.42
N ARG A 109 12.61 -10.18 -6.18
CA ARG A 109 12.99 -11.35 -6.99
C ARG A 109 13.97 -10.99 -8.09
N TRP A 110 13.71 -9.87 -8.77
CA TRP A 110 14.61 -9.31 -9.77
C TRP A 110 15.96 -8.91 -9.15
N SER A 111 15.95 -8.21 -8.01
CA SER A 111 17.16 -7.80 -7.30
C SER A 111 18.03 -8.98 -6.87
N LYS A 112 17.41 -10.06 -6.38
CA LYS A 112 18.13 -11.30 -6.01
C LYS A 112 18.66 -12.04 -7.24
N GLY A 113 17.99 -11.96 -8.38
CA GLY A 113 18.46 -12.51 -9.65
C GLY A 113 19.71 -11.80 -10.19
N CYS A 114 19.78 -10.48 -10.08
CA CYS A 114 20.94 -9.69 -10.55
C CYS A 114 22.23 -9.96 -9.76
N SER A 115 22.13 -10.33 -8.48
CA SER A 115 23.32 -10.59 -7.63
C SER A 115 24.07 -11.90 -7.94
N VAL A 116 23.47 -12.84 -8.70
CA VAL A 116 24.04 -14.18 -8.89
C VAL A 116 24.95 -14.28 -10.13
N GLY A 117 25.05 -13.24 -10.96
CA GLY A 117 25.78 -13.29 -12.24
C GLY A 117 27.10 -12.51 -12.35
N LEU A 118 27.55 -11.80 -11.30
CA LEU A 118 28.63 -10.79 -11.44
C LEU A 118 29.91 -11.09 -10.64
N ALA A 119 30.26 -12.36 -10.48
CA ALA A 119 31.62 -12.74 -10.09
C ALA A 119 32.48 -12.91 -11.36
N GLY A 120 32.92 -11.82 -11.99
CA GLY A 120 33.97 -11.92 -13.01
C GLY A 120 34.05 -10.84 -14.08
N GLN A 121 33.07 -9.96 -14.24
CA GLN A 121 33.14 -8.89 -15.25
C GLN A 121 32.98 -7.53 -14.61
N ARG A 122 34.00 -6.67 -14.76
CA ARG A 122 33.90 -5.23 -14.56
C ARG A 122 32.76 -4.72 -15.43
N THR A 123 31.65 -4.33 -14.84
CA THR A 123 30.57 -3.70 -15.61
C THR A 123 31.02 -2.29 -16.01
N PRO A 124 30.86 -1.90 -17.28
CA PRO A 124 31.03 -0.51 -17.68
C PRO A 124 29.87 0.30 -17.09
N TYR A 125 30.19 1.51 -16.64
CA TYR A 125 29.37 2.53 -15.99
C TYR A 125 28.00 2.86 -16.65
N HIS A 126 27.65 2.23 -17.78
CA HIS A 126 26.41 2.41 -18.52
C HIS A 126 25.24 1.52 -18.07
N ALA A 127 25.50 0.35 -17.47
CA ALA A 127 24.43 -0.52 -16.95
C ALA A 127 23.63 0.17 -15.82
N THR A 128 24.29 0.99 -15.00
CA THR A 128 23.66 1.66 -13.86
C THR A 128 22.66 2.76 -14.25
N MET A 129 22.73 3.33 -15.46
CA MET A 129 21.80 4.39 -15.87
C MET A 129 20.45 3.83 -16.31
N ALA A 130 20.44 2.77 -17.12
CA ALA A 130 19.21 2.08 -17.50
C ALA A 130 18.50 1.48 -16.25
N GLU A 131 19.28 0.87 -15.34
CA GLU A 131 18.79 0.31 -14.08
C GLU A 131 18.27 1.37 -13.09
N ARG A 132 18.90 2.56 -13.02
CA ARG A 132 18.39 3.71 -12.24
C ARG A 132 17.11 4.27 -12.84
N ARG A 133 16.97 4.25 -14.17
CA ARG A 133 15.81 4.75 -14.90
C ARG A 133 14.59 3.86 -14.68
N GLU A 134 14.76 2.54 -14.75
CA GLU A 134 13.70 1.58 -14.40
C GLU A 134 13.25 1.71 -12.94
N ARG A 135 14.20 1.98 -12.01
CA ARG A 135 13.88 2.27 -10.61
C ARG A 135 13.01 3.51 -10.41
N LEU A 136 13.27 4.61 -11.13
CA LEU A 136 12.46 5.83 -11.02
C LEU A 136 11.05 5.65 -11.62
N VAL A 137 10.94 4.91 -12.72
CA VAL A 137 9.65 4.57 -13.34
C VAL A 137 8.79 3.72 -12.37
N ALA A 138 9.40 2.73 -11.72
CA ALA A 138 8.70 1.85 -10.78
C ALA A 138 8.25 2.57 -9.49
N VAL A 139 9.07 3.48 -8.95
CA VAL A 139 8.76 4.19 -7.69
C VAL A 139 7.79 5.36 -7.89
N LEU A 140 7.86 6.06 -9.04
CA LEU A 140 7.06 7.26 -9.28
C LEU A 140 5.83 7.01 -10.18
N GLY A 141 5.69 5.81 -10.76
CA GLY A 141 4.57 5.48 -11.66
C GLY A 141 4.57 6.26 -12.98
N VAL A 142 5.69 6.89 -13.34
CA VAL A 142 5.81 7.73 -14.55
C VAL A 142 6.46 6.91 -15.65
N SER A 143 5.71 6.55 -16.69
CA SER A 143 6.26 5.91 -17.89
C SER A 143 7.14 6.92 -18.65
N TRP A 144 8.43 6.62 -18.80
CA TRP A 144 9.33 7.36 -19.67
C TRP A 144 9.54 6.58 -20.97
N THR A 145 8.52 6.52 -21.83
CA THR A 145 8.83 6.46 -23.26
C THR A 145 9.32 7.84 -23.64
N LEU A 146 10.63 7.99 -23.88
CA LEU A 146 11.14 9.19 -24.53
C LEU A 146 10.77 9.10 -26.02
N ASP A 147 9.47 9.06 -26.31
CA ASP A 147 8.97 9.44 -27.62
C ASP A 147 9.20 10.93 -27.70
N VAL A 148 10.32 11.34 -28.30
CA VAL A 148 10.49 12.72 -28.75
C VAL A 148 9.56 12.90 -29.94
N THR A 149 8.27 12.88 -29.67
CA THR A 149 7.24 13.15 -30.64
C THR A 149 6.76 14.57 -30.41
N ARG A 150 6.83 15.39 -31.44
CA ARG A 150 6.18 16.70 -31.46
C ARG A 150 4.95 16.53 -32.33
N ASN A 151 3.77 16.60 -31.72
CA ASN A 151 2.48 16.33 -32.38
C ASN A 151 2.36 14.91 -32.96
N GLY A 152 2.80 13.89 -32.21
CA GLY A 152 2.63 12.48 -32.60
C GLY A 152 3.50 12.03 -33.77
N LYS A 153 4.46 12.85 -34.24
CA LYS A 153 5.46 12.45 -35.24
C LYS A 153 6.85 12.38 -34.61
N PRO A 154 7.64 11.34 -34.92
CA PRO A 154 9.03 11.24 -34.45
C PRO A 154 9.82 12.46 -34.93
N VAL A 155 10.52 13.12 -34.02
CA VAL A 155 11.36 14.27 -34.33
C VAL A 155 12.72 13.75 -34.78
N ASP A 156 13.08 13.99 -36.04
CA ASP A 156 14.45 13.79 -36.51
C ASP A 156 15.38 14.71 -35.72
N LEU A 157 16.30 14.10 -34.96
CA LEU A 157 17.29 14.85 -34.20
C LEU A 157 18.32 15.44 -35.16
N PRO A 158 18.63 16.75 -35.07
CA PRO A 158 19.63 17.36 -35.92
C PRO A 158 20.99 16.69 -35.71
N SER A 159 21.67 16.36 -36.81
CA SER A 159 22.97 15.66 -36.85
C SER A 159 24.14 16.39 -36.17
N ASN A 160 23.89 17.59 -35.62
CA ASN A 160 24.87 18.41 -34.93
C ASN A 160 24.50 18.69 -33.44
N MET A 161 23.68 17.83 -32.83
CA MET A 161 23.38 17.96 -31.40
C MET A 161 24.54 17.43 -30.55
N ASP A 162 25.10 18.29 -29.71
CA ASP A 162 26.14 17.90 -28.75
C ASP A 162 25.56 16.93 -27.71
N CYS A 163 25.75 15.63 -27.94
CA CYS A 163 25.33 14.56 -27.04
C CYS A 163 25.83 14.77 -25.60
N LYS A 164 26.95 15.48 -25.39
CA LYS A 164 27.45 15.80 -24.05
C LYS A 164 26.56 16.81 -23.33
N ALA A 165 25.99 17.78 -24.05
CA ALA A 165 25.07 18.77 -23.48
C ALA A 165 23.74 18.11 -23.03
N ILE A 166 23.22 17.18 -23.84
CA ILE A 166 22.01 16.41 -23.50
C ILE A 166 22.27 15.50 -22.29
N ALA A 167 23.39 14.78 -22.27
CA ALA A 167 23.77 13.93 -21.15
C ALA A 167 23.90 14.73 -19.83
N ARG A 168 24.51 15.92 -19.87
CA ARG A 168 24.61 16.81 -18.69
C ARG A 168 23.25 17.30 -18.22
N ARG A 169 22.31 17.58 -19.13
CA ARG A 169 20.95 18.03 -18.79
C ARG A 169 20.15 16.90 -18.14
N LEU A 170 20.23 15.69 -18.69
CA LEU A 170 19.58 14.51 -18.12
C LEU A 170 20.13 14.18 -16.73
N ALA A 171 21.46 14.22 -16.54
CA ALA A 171 22.08 13.98 -15.24
C ALA A 171 21.62 15.00 -14.17
N LYS A 172 21.41 16.28 -14.57
CA LYS A 172 20.87 17.31 -13.67
C LYS A 172 19.40 17.05 -13.29
N GLU A 173 18.57 16.61 -14.23
CA GLU A 173 17.17 16.28 -13.94
C GLU A 173 17.04 15.01 -13.09
N GLU A 174 17.90 14.01 -13.32
CA GLU A 174 17.99 12.82 -12.47
C GLU A 174 18.40 13.16 -11.04
N ASP A 175 19.41 14.03 -10.84
CA ASP A 175 19.81 14.46 -9.49
C ASP A 175 18.66 15.20 -8.78
N LYS A 176 17.89 16.03 -9.49
CA LYS A 176 16.70 16.67 -8.95
C LYS A 176 15.62 15.67 -8.55
N LEU A 177 15.33 14.68 -9.39
CA LEU A 177 14.35 13.63 -9.10
C LEU A 177 14.78 12.77 -7.92
N PHE A 178 16.07 12.44 -7.83
CA PHE A 178 16.64 11.70 -6.71
C PHE A 178 16.49 12.47 -5.39
N ARG A 179 16.80 13.77 -5.38
CA ARG A 179 16.58 14.63 -4.20
C ARG A 179 15.11 14.72 -3.82
N ARG A 180 14.19 14.78 -4.79
CA ARG A 180 12.74 14.75 -4.53
C ARG A 180 12.30 13.42 -3.93
N ALA A 181 12.80 12.30 -4.43
CA ALA A 181 12.50 10.98 -3.90
C ALA A 181 12.99 10.82 -2.45
N GLN A 182 14.21 11.28 -2.15
CA GLN A 182 14.72 11.32 -0.78
C GLN A 182 13.86 12.21 0.14
N ALA A 183 13.39 13.36 -0.35
CA ALA A 183 12.50 14.22 0.41
C ALA A 183 11.16 13.53 0.73
N VAL A 184 10.57 12.81 -0.22
CA VAL A 184 9.34 12.03 0.01
C VAL A 184 9.56 10.93 1.05
N GLU A 185 10.70 10.24 1.02
CA GLU A 185 11.02 9.21 2.01
C GLU A 185 11.18 9.80 3.42
N VAL A 186 11.83 10.96 3.53
CA VAL A 186 11.95 11.71 4.78
C VAL A 186 10.58 12.12 5.32
N LEU A 187 9.69 12.64 4.47
CA LEU A 187 8.33 13.01 4.87
C LEU A 187 7.50 11.79 5.30
N ALA A 188 7.59 10.67 4.58
CA ALA A 188 6.91 9.44 4.94
C ALA A 188 7.42 8.86 6.27
N ARG A 189 8.72 8.99 6.55
CA ARG A 189 9.30 8.62 7.84
C ARG A 189 8.80 9.53 8.97
N ALA A 190 8.69 10.82 8.70
CA ALA A 190 8.13 11.80 9.63
C ALA A 190 6.68 11.48 9.99
N ASP A 191 5.82 11.22 8.98
CA ASP A 191 4.41 10.86 9.18
C ASP A 191 4.25 9.63 10.07
N ARG A 192 5.03 8.56 9.82
CA ARG A 192 5.02 7.36 10.68
C ARG A 192 5.37 7.66 12.13
N LEU A 193 6.35 8.53 12.35
CA LEU A 193 6.77 8.90 13.69
C LEU A 193 5.74 9.78 14.40
N VAL A 194 5.10 10.71 13.68
CA VAL A 194 4.00 11.54 14.22
C VAL A 194 2.81 10.66 14.61
N ARG A 195 2.41 9.70 13.77
CA ARG A 195 1.34 8.75 14.10
C ARG A 195 1.65 7.93 15.35
N SER A 196 2.88 7.42 15.45
CA SER A 196 3.34 6.71 16.65
C SER A 196 3.36 7.60 17.88
N ALA A 197 3.71 8.89 17.74
CA ALA A 197 3.69 9.86 18.84
C ALA A 197 2.28 10.09 19.39
N LEU A 198 1.29 10.22 18.50
CA LEU A 198 -0.12 10.46 18.86
C LEU A 198 -0.75 9.30 19.65
N GLU A 199 -0.15 8.11 19.61
CA GLU A 199 -0.59 6.95 20.38
C GLU A 199 -0.05 6.96 21.83
N HIS A 200 0.93 7.80 22.15
CA HIS A 200 1.56 7.89 23.47
C HIS A 200 1.18 9.19 24.20
N LYS A 201 0.98 9.12 25.53
CA LYS A 201 0.55 10.28 26.35
C LYS A 201 1.59 11.40 26.49
N ASP A 202 2.84 11.16 26.12
CA ASP A 202 3.95 12.11 26.24
C ASP A 202 4.29 12.76 24.88
N CYS A 203 3.31 13.46 24.30
CA CYS A 203 3.42 14.05 22.96
C CYS A 203 4.58 15.05 22.83
N ASP A 204 4.86 15.84 23.86
CA ASP A 204 5.79 16.99 23.75
C ASP A 204 7.26 16.58 23.54
N LEU A 205 7.72 15.54 24.25
CA LEU A 205 9.10 15.06 24.12
C LEU A 205 9.32 14.39 22.76
N ILE A 206 8.32 13.66 22.27
CA ILE A 206 8.37 13.00 20.96
C ILE A 206 8.35 14.06 19.85
N LEU A 207 7.43 15.03 19.92
CA LEU A 207 7.36 16.14 18.95
C LEU A 207 8.67 16.93 18.89
N TRP A 208 9.30 17.24 20.03
CA TRP A 208 10.61 17.90 20.06
C TRP A 208 11.71 17.06 19.39
N ARG A 209 11.76 15.75 19.67
CA ARG A 209 12.75 14.85 19.06
C ARG A 209 12.53 14.74 17.54
N LEU A 210 11.28 14.75 17.08
CA LEU A 210 10.94 14.74 15.65
C LEU A 210 11.27 16.05 14.96
N GLU A 211 11.00 17.20 15.59
CA GLU A 211 11.40 18.50 15.09
C GLU A 211 12.93 18.57 14.92
N LYS A 212 13.69 18.03 15.87
CA LYS A 212 15.16 17.95 15.78
C LYS A 212 15.62 17.07 14.61
N GLN A 213 15.05 15.86 14.46
CA GLN A 213 15.40 14.93 13.38
C GLN A 213 15.04 15.50 12.00
N LEU A 214 13.89 16.15 11.87
CA LEU A 214 13.48 16.82 10.63
C LEU A 214 14.40 17.98 10.26
N ASN A 215 14.83 18.77 11.24
CA ASN A 215 15.79 19.85 11.03
C ASN A 215 17.17 19.33 10.61
N GLU A 216 17.66 18.24 11.21
CA GLU A 216 18.92 17.60 10.82
C GLU A 216 18.86 17.04 9.39
N LEU A 217 17.74 16.40 9.03
CA LEU A 217 17.51 15.92 7.66
C LEU A 217 17.40 17.08 6.66
N GLY A 218 16.69 18.14 7.00
CA GLY A 218 16.60 19.35 6.17
C GLY A 218 17.98 19.94 5.86
N LYS A 219 18.83 20.09 6.89
CA LYS A 219 20.21 20.58 6.74
C LYS A 219 21.05 19.70 5.82
N ASN A 220 20.98 18.38 5.96
CA ASN A 220 21.78 17.46 5.15
C ASN A 220 21.38 17.45 3.66
N HIS A 221 20.13 17.80 3.36
CA HIS A 221 19.61 17.79 1.99
C HIS A 221 19.42 19.20 1.37
N GLY A 222 19.84 20.25 2.08
CA GLY A 222 19.67 21.65 1.63
C GLY A 222 18.21 22.09 1.57
N LEU A 223 17.33 21.44 2.34
CA LEU A 223 15.92 21.77 2.46
C LEU A 223 15.74 22.66 3.70
N CYS A 224 15.27 23.88 3.50
CA CYS A 224 14.86 24.74 4.61
C CYS A 224 13.46 24.29 5.06
N VAL A 225 13.37 23.59 6.20
CA VAL A 225 12.08 23.27 6.82
C VAL A 225 11.63 24.53 7.56
N ASP A 226 10.68 25.25 6.96
CA ASP A 226 10.19 26.50 7.51
C ASP A 226 9.43 26.26 8.84
N LYS A 227 9.61 27.15 9.82
CA LYS A 227 9.14 26.97 11.22
C LYS A 227 7.61 27.04 11.43
N GLN A 228 6.82 26.92 10.36
CA GLN A 228 5.36 27.13 10.38
C GLN A 228 4.59 26.13 11.27
N LEU A 229 5.21 25.05 11.75
CA LEU A 229 4.58 24.09 12.66
C LEU A 229 4.24 24.67 14.06
N ARG A 230 4.77 25.84 14.45
CA ARG A 230 4.47 26.46 15.75
C ARG A 230 3.35 27.51 15.73
N THR A 231 2.91 27.97 14.56
CA THR A 231 1.94 29.08 14.45
C THR A 231 0.49 28.65 14.26
N ASN A 232 0.24 27.38 13.93
CA ASN A 232 -1.12 26.84 13.91
C ASN A 232 -1.41 26.21 15.27
N GLY A 233 -1.80 27.06 16.23
CA GLY A 233 -2.13 26.65 17.59
C GLY A 233 -3.19 25.54 17.61
N LEU A 234 -2.79 24.40 18.17
CA LEU A 234 -3.67 23.47 18.88
C LEU A 234 -3.80 23.93 20.34
#